data_AF-A0A2J6P2B6-F1
#
_entry.id   AF-A0A2J6P2B6-F1
#
_cell.length_a   1.000
_cell.length_b   1.000
_cell.length_c   1.000
_cell.angle_alpha   90.00
_cell.angle_beta   90.00
_cell.angle_gamma   90.00
#
_symmetry.space_group_name_H-M   'P 1'
#
loop_
_entity.id
_entity.type
_entity.pdbx_description
1 polymer ?
#
loop_
_entity_poly.entity_id
_entity_poly.type
_entity_poly.pdbx_seq_one_letter_code
_entity_poly.pdbx_strand_id
1 'polypeptide(L)' 'MGVDNMSDYKLKIIELIESDITGYQIYKETGVAQYVLSQLRQGKREVDNLTLNTTEKLYEYACKVL' A
#
# COMPACT_ATOMS: atom_id res chain seq x y z
N MET A 1 9.38 17.65 15.70
CA MET A 1 8.59 16.45 15.39
C MET A 1 9.54 15.47 14.74
N GLY A 2 9.80 14.34 15.40
CA GLY A 2 10.76 13.35 14.93
C GLY A 2 10.29 12.82 13.58
N VAL A 3 11.13 12.95 12.56
CA VAL A 3 10.93 12.24 11.31
C VAL A 3 11.29 10.79 11.63
N ASP A 4 10.29 9.97 11.95
CA ASP A 4 10.48 8.53 12.10
C ASP A 4 11.15 8.02 10.81
N ASN A 5 12.28 7.33 10.96
CA ASN A 5 12.97 6.64 9.87
C ASN A 5 12.05 5.51 9.35
N MET A 6 11.09 5.86 8.51
CA MET A 6 10.25 4.91 7.80
C MET A 6 11.11 4.18 6.77
N SER A 7 10.98 2.86 6.72
CA SER A 7 11.61 2.05 5.68
C SER A 7 11.11 2.45 4.29
N ASP A 8 11.99 2.39 3.29
CA ASP A 8 11.68 2.77 1.90
C ASP A 8 10.44 2.05 1.36
N TYR A 9 10.28 0.76 1.70
CA TYR A 9 9.11 -0.02 1.27
C TYR A 9 7.80 0.52 1.84
N LYS A 10 7.80 1.01 3.09
CA LYS A 10 6.61 1.52 3.75
C LYS A 10 6.18 2.84 3.15
N LEU A 11 7.14 3.73 2.88
CA LEU A 11 6.87 5.00 2.19
C LEU A 11 6.29 4.76 0.79
N LYS A 12 6.87 3.84 0.02
CA LYS A 12 6.42 3.52 -1.34
C LYS A 12 5.02 2.88 -1.35
N ILE A 13 4.68 2.05 -0.36
CA ILE A 13 3.30 1.55 -0.21
C ILE A 13 2.33 2.67 0.17
N ILE A 14 2.70 3.58 1.07
CA ILE A 14 1.86 4.73 1.45
C ILE A 14 1.59 5.61 0.22
N GLU A 15 2.63 5.93 -0.56
CA GLU A 15 2.53 6.68 -1.82
C GLU A 15 1.53 6.02 -2.78
N LEU A 16 1.57 4.69 -2.92
CA LEU A 16 0.59 3.94 -3.74
C LEU A 16 -0.84 4.07 -3.20
N ILE A 17 -1.02 3.93 -1.89
CA ILE A 17 -2.34 3.98 -1.26
C ILE A 17 -2.97 5.37 -1.40
N GLU A 18 -2.17 6.44 -1.29
CA GLU A 18 -2.59 7.83 -1.42
C GLU A 18 -2.69 8.32 -2.87
N SER A 19 -2.15 7.58 -3.84
CA SER A 19 -2.23 7.90 -5.26
C SER A 19 -3.66 7.85 -5.83
N ASP A 20 -3.83 8.46 -7.00
CA ASP A 20 -5.07 8.41 -7.80
C ASP A 20 -5.36 7.02 -8.40
N ILE A 21 -4.45 6.06 -8.26
CA ILE A 21 -4.67 4.69 -8.75
C ILE A 21 -5.83 4.08 -7.97
N THR A 22 -6.88 3.68 -8.67
CA THR A 22 -8.08 3.16 -8.02
C THR A 22 -7.81 1.83 -7.32
N GLY A 23 -8.57 1.55 -6.25
CA GLY A 23 -8.51 0.23 -5.59
C GLY A 23 -8.79 -0.93 -6.55
N TYR A 24 -9.63 -0.70 -7.57
CA TYR A 24 -9.89 -1.67 -8.63
C TYR A 24 -8.65 -1.96 -9.49
N GLN A 25 -7.90 -0.94 -9.89
CA GLN A 25 -6.65 -1.11 -10.65
C GLN A 25 -5.61 -1.89 -9.85
N ILE A 26 -5.40 -1.52 -8.58
CA ILE A 26 -4.47 -2.23 -7.69
C ILE A 26 -4.92 -3.69 -7.52
N TYR A 27 -6.20 -3.94 -7.27
CA TYR A 27 -6.74 -5.30 -7.15
C TYR A 27 -6.51 -6.13 -8.41
N LYS A 28 -6.75 -5.57 -9.60
CA LYS A 28 -6.59 -6.27 -10.87
C LYS A 28 -5.14 -6.74 -11.10
N GLU A 29 -4.16 -5.94 -10.70
CA GLU A 29 -2.74 -6.21 -10.94
C GLU A 29 -2.10 -7.04 -9.81
N THR A 30 -2.50 -6.82 -8.55
CA THR A 30 -1.86 -7.43 -7.36
C THR A 30 -2.64 -8.61 -6.78
N GLY A 31 -3.95 -8.67 -7.06
CA GLY A 31 -4.89 -9.55 -6.37
C GLY A 31 -5.16 -9.16 -4.92
N VAL A 32 -4.67 -8.01 -4.43
CA VAL A 32 -4.97 -7.51 -3.08
C VAL A 32 -6.40 -6.99 -3.06
N ALA A 33 -7.23 -7.56 -2.18
CA ALA A 33 -8.65 -7.25 -2.10
C ALA A 33 -8.90 -5.76 -1.88
N GLN A 34 -9.85 -5.19 -2.63
CA GLN A 34 -10.21 -3.77 -2.52
C GLN A 34 -10.63 -3.35 -1.10
N TYR A 35 -11.20 -4.29 -0.33
CA TYR A 35 -11.50 -4.06 1.09
C TYR A 35 -10.23 -3.70 1.88
N VAL A 36 -9.12 -4.41 1.68
CA VAL A 36 -7.84 -4.13 2.35
C VAL A 36 -7.34 -2.73 1.99
N LEU A 37 -7.38 -2.38 0.70
CA LEU A 37 -6.98 -1.06 0.21
C LEU A 37 -7.86 0.05 0.81
N SER A 38 -9.16 -0.20 0.91
CA SER A 38 -10.12 0.73 1.52
C SER A 38 -9.84 0.94 3.01
N GLN A 39 -9.51 -0.11 3.76
CA GLN A 39 -9.12 0.02 5.17
C GLN A 39 -7.81 0.80 5.34
N LEU A 40 -6.83 0.59 4.47
CA LEU A 40 -5.57 1.35 4.46
C LEU A 40 -5.85 2.84 4.20
N ARG A 41 -6.63 3.18 3.17
CA ARG A 41 -7.00 4.58 2.84
C ARG A 41 -7.79 5.27 3.94
N GLN A 42 -8.62 4.53 4.66
CA GLN A 42 -9.42 5.05 5.77
C GLN A 42 -8.63 5.14 7.08
N GLY A 43 -7.36 4.72 7.11
CA GLY A 43 -6.57 4.64 8.35
C GLY A 43 -7.07 3.59 9.35
N LYS A 44 -8.00 2.71 8.94
CA LYS A 44 -8.53 1.62 9.78
C LYS A 44 -7.56 0.44 9.90
N ARG A 45 -6.59 0.37 9.00
CA ARG A 45 -5.49 -0.59 9.01
C ARG A 45 -4.19 0.13 8.69
N GLU A 46 -3.14 -0.17 9.42
CA GLU A 46 -1.80 0.36 9.17
C GLU A 46 -1.01 -0.56 8.24
N VAL A 47 -0.06 0.00 7.50
CA VAL A 47 0.85 -0.76 6.62
C VAL A 47 1.67 -1.78 7.43
N ASP A 48 2.03 -1.46 8.67
CA ASP A 48 2.77 -2.38 9.56
C ASP A 48 1.97 -3.64 9.93
N ASN A 49 0.64 -3.56 9.82
CA ASN A 49 -0.28 -4.66 10.13
C ASN A 49 -0.68 -5.46 8.87
N LEU A 50 0.06 -5.32 7.76
CA LEU A 50 -0.10 -6.14 6.56
C LEU A 50 0.60 -7.49 6.72
N THR A 51 0.12 -8.49 6.00
CA THR A 51 0.88 -9.75 5.86
C THR A 51 2.07 -9.51 4.93
N LEU A 52 3.12 -10.33 5.06
CA LEU A 52 4.30 -10.24 4.18
C LEU A 52 3.91 -10.30 2.70
N ASN A 53 3.10 -11.28 2.31
CA ASN A 53 2.60 -11.44 0.94
C ASN A 53 1.81 -10.21 0.43
N THR A 54 0.98 -9.58 1.26
CA THR A 54 0.30 -8.33 0.84
C THR A 54 1.28 -7.17 0.71
N THR A 55 2.26 -7.10 1.60
CA THR A 55 3.31 -6.06 1.57
C THR A 55 4.15 -6.16 0.30
N GLU A 56 4.64 -7.35 -0.04
CA GLU A 56 5.43 -7.61 -1.26
C GLU A 56 4.65 -7.21 -2.51
N LYS A 57 3.40 -7.68 -2.64
CA LYS A 57 2.54 -7.37 -3.79
C LYS A 57 2.29 -5.88 -3.99
N LEU A 58 2.03 -5.15 -2.90
CA LEU A 58 1.80 -3.71 -2.96
C LEU A 58 3.09 -2.96 -3.28
N TYR A 59 4.21 -3.35 -2.67
CA TYR A 59 5.51 -2.73 -2.93
C TYR A 59 5.99 -2.94 -4.36
N GLU A 60 5.93 -4.17 -4.88
CA GLU A 60 6.28 -4.49 -6.27
C GLU A 60 5.45 -3.68 -7.26
N TYR A 61 4.14 -3.60 -7.02
CA TYR A 61 3.25 -2.82 -7.87
C TYR A 61 3.56 -1.32 -7.78
N ALA A 62 3.79 -0.79 -6.58
CA ALA A 62 4.19 0.58 -6.37
C ALA A 62 5.48 0.93 -7.14
N CYS A 63 6.51 0.09 -7.07
CA CYS A 63 7.76 0.25 -7.84
C CYS A 63 7.56 0.23 -9.36
N LYS A 64 6.49 -0.40 -9.86
CA LYS A 64 6.16 -0.47 -11.29
C LYS A 64 5.44 0.79 -11.79
N VAL A 65 4.71 1.50 -10.93
CA VAL A 65 3.73 2.53 -11.35
C VAL A 65 3.96 3.91 -10.75
N LEU A 66 4.86 4.07 -9.78
CA LEU A 66 5.23 5.33 -9.12
C LEU A 66 6.70 5.67 -9.34
#